data_AF-A0A959WZP6-F1
#
_entry.id   AF-A0A959WZP6-F1
#
_cell.length_a   1.000
_cell.length_b   1.000
_cell.length_c   1.000
_cell.angle_alpha   90.00
_cell.angle_beta   90.00
_cell.angle_gamma   90.00
#
_symmetry.space_group_name_H-M   'P 1'
#
loop_
_entity.id
_entity.type
_entity.pdbx_description
1 polymer ?
#
loop_
_entity_poly.entity_id
_entity_poly.type
_entity_poly.pdbx_seq_one_letter_code
_entity_poly.pdbx_strand_id
1 'polypeptide(L)'
;SSLDDEIWASCGVSDTSDLVIGGLQNEPEFSCIIEGRGSFDNDGVQNEVVSLAKRLCEDDQVGAVLLECSDLPPYAAAIQSAVGRPVFDFTTLIKWLHNAVAQKPYGGWV
;
A
#
# COMPACT_ATOMS: atom_id res chain seq x y z
N SER A 1 6.61 15.78 0.31
CA SER A 1 6.33 14.34 0.21
C SER A 1 7.60 13.61 0.64
N SER A 2 7.51 12.46 1.31
CA SER A 2 8.66 11.56 1.49
C SER A 2 9.14 10.99 0.16
N LEU A 3 8.31 11.03 -0.87
CA LEU A 3 8.62 10.57 -2.21
C LEU A 3 9.21 11.71 -3.05
N ASP A 4 10.53 11.69 -3.23
CA ASP A 4 11.31 12.66 -4.01
C ASP A 4 12.19 11.97 -5.08
N ASP A 5 12.83 12.77 -5.92
CA ASP A 5 13.65 12.28 -7.04
C ASP A 5 14.84 11.42 -6.57
N GLU A 6 15.37 11.68 -5.37
CA GLU A 6 16.47 10.89 -4.80
C GLU A 6 16.00 9.48 -4.43
N ILE A 7 14.84 9.37 -3.79
CA ILE A 7 14.24 8.07 -3.46
C ILE A 7 13.84 7.32 -4.72
N TRP A 8 13.27 7.98 -5.73
CA TRP A 8 12.95 7.35 -7.01
C TRP A 8 14.18 6.78 -7.71
N ALA A 9 15.25 7.56 -7.80
CA ALA A 9 16.51 7.10 -8.36
C ALA A 9 17.07 5.90 -7.58
N SER A 10 16.98 5.90 -6.24
CA SER A 10 17.44 4.80 -5.40
C SER A 10 16.69 3.49 -5.63
N CYS A 11 15.43 3.57 -6.03
CA CYS A 11 14.57 2.43 -6.39
C CYS A 11 14.67 2.03 -7.88
N GLY A 12 15.50 2.71 -8.67
CA GLY A 12 15.61 2.49 -10.11
C GLY A 12 14.38 2.97 -10.90
N VAL A 13 13.58 3.87 -10.33
CA VAL A 13 12.43 4.50 -10.99
C VAL A 13 12.91 5.77 -11.68
N SER A 14 13.15 5.70 -12.98
CA SER A 14 13.61 6.84 -13.79
C SER A 14 12.48 7.61 -14.48
N ASP A 15 11.29 7.03 -14.54
CA ASP A 15 10.10 7.64 -15.12
C ASP A 15 8.95 7.51 -14.13
N THR A 16 8.34 8.64 -13.79
CA THR A 16 7.23 8.74 -12.83
C THR A 16 5.92 9.15 -13.52
N SER A 17 5.89 9.24 -14.86
CA SER A 17 4.69 9.62 -15.62
C SER A 17 3.50 8.72 -15.36
N ASP A 18 3.77 7.45 -15.06
CA ASP A 18 2.78 6.40 -14.86
C ASP A 18 2.41 6.21 -13.37
N LEU A 19 2.94 7.07 -12.48
CA LEU A 19 2.64 7.03 -11.05
C LEU A 19 1.44 7.93 -10.73
N VAL A 20 0.42 7.34 -10.14
CA VAL A 20 -0.72 8.06 -9.56
C VAL A 20 -0.54 8.10 -8.04
N ILE A 21 -0.23 9.28 -7.50
CA ILE A 21 0.03 9.46 -6.05
C ILE A 21 -1.19 10.11 -5.38
N GLY A 22 -1.72 9.46 -4.35
CA GLY A 22 -2.72 10.03 -3.47
C GLY A 22 -2.27 10.02 -2.02
N GLY A 23 -2.61 11.07 -1.28
CA GLY A 23 -2.25 11.23 0.12
C GLY A 23 -3.47 11.21 1.05
N LEU A 24 -3.26 10.75 2.27
CA LEU A 24 -4.26 10.65 3.34
C LEU A 24 -4.01 11.68 4.46
N GLN A 25 -3.02 12.56 4.32
CA GLN A 25 -2.57 13.45 5.38
C GLN A 25 -3.59 14.49 5.84
N ASN A 26 -4.65 14.69 5.05
CA ASN A 26 -5.73 15.62 5.35
C ASN A 26 -7.04 14.90 5.71
N GLU A 27 -7.05 13.56 5.74
CA GLU A 27 -8.24 12.80 6.07
C GLU A 27 -8.50 12.84 7.59
N PRO A 28 -9.76 12.92 8.04
CA PRO A 28 -10.13 13.11 9.45
C PRO A 28 -9.46 12.14 10.43
N GLU A 29 -9.49 10.85 10.13
CA GLU A 29 -9.01 9.78 11.01
C GLU A 29 -7.55 9.42 10.73
N PHE A 30 -7.13 9.29 9.46
CA PHE A 30 -5.74 8.92 9.17
C PHE A 30 -4.74 9.98 9.63
N SER A 31 -5.08 11.27 9.54
CA SER A 31 -4.21 12.34 10.04
C SER A 31 -3.95 12.25 11.55
N CYS A 32 -4.84 11.61 12.35
CA CYS A 32 -4.58 11.34 13.77
C CYS A 32 -3.31 10.51 14.00
N ILE A 33 -3.01 9.59 13.08
CA ILE A 33 -1.81 8.72 13.15
C ILE A 33 -0.56 9.58 12.92
N ILE A 34 -0.57 10.40 11.87
CA ILE A 34 0.56 11.27 11.48
C ILE A 34 0.84 12.32 12.56
N GLU A 35 -0.21 12.92 13.11
CA GLU A 35 -0.12 13.98 14.12
C GLU A 35 0.06 13.45 15.55
N GLY A 36 -0.09 12.15 15.76
CA GLY A 36 0.02 11.53 17.08
C GLY A 36 -1.10 11.96 18.05
N ARG A 37 -2.34 12.13 17.54
CA ARG A 37 -3.51 12.57 18.35
C ARG A 37 -4.00 11.54 19.38
N GLY A 38 -3.34 10.37 19.47
CA GLY A 38 -3.51 9.39 20.54
C GLY A 38 -4.57 8.32 20.28
N SER A 39 -5.69 8.68 19.65
CA SER A 39 -6.74 7.73 19.24
C SER A 39 -7.37 8.13 17.91
N PHE A 40 -7.87 7.16 17.18
CA PHE A 40 -8.59 7.32 15.91
C PHE A 40 -9.61 6.20 15.75
N ASP A 41 -10.63 6.41 14.92
CA ASP A 41 -11.55 5.38 14.51
C ASP A 41 -10.93 4.53 13.40
N ASN A 42 -10.67 3.26 13.70
CA ASN A 42 -10.04 2.34 12.76
C ASN A 42 -10.95 2.05 11.55
N ASP A 43 -12.27 1.96 11.76
CA ASP A 43 -13.22 1.76 10.67
C ASP A 43 -13.29 3.02 9.80
N GLY A 44 -13.18 4.20 10.43
CA GLY A 44 -13.04 5.48 9.75
C GLY A 44 -11.81 5.53 8.84
N VAL A 45 -10.63 5.16 9.35
CA VAL A 45 -9.40 5.06 8.54
C VAL A 45 -9.59 4.09 7.37
N GLN A 46 -10.17 2.92 7.61
CA GLN A 46 -10.42 1.95 6.55
C GLN A 46 -11.28 2.57 5.43
N ASN A 47 -12.34 3.29 5.78
CA ASN A 47 -13.22 3.95 4.82
C ASN A 47 -12.49 5.03 4.03
N GLU A 48 -11.66 5.85 4.68
CA GLU A 48 -10.84 6.89 4.04
C GLU A 48 -9.87 6.28 3.02
N VAL A 49 -9.10 5.27 3.45
CA VAL A 49 -8.10 4.61 2.61
C VAL A 49 -8.75 3.89 1.43
N VAL A 50 -9.86 3.18 1.65
CA VAL A 50 -10.61 2.50 0.57
C VAL A 50 -11.19 3.51 -0.42
N SER A 51 -11.74 4.63 0.07
CA SER A 51 -12.32 5.67 -0.78
C SER A 51 -11.26 6.33 -1.64
N LEU A 52 -10.09 6.64 -1.06
CA LEU A 52 -8.94 7.13 -1.82
C LEU A 52 -8.51 6.12 -2.88
N ALA A 53 -8.32 4.85 -2.52
CA ALA A 53 -7.88 3.82 -3.46
C ALA A 53 -8.85 3.65 -4.63
N LYS A 54 -10.16 3.64 -4.37
CA LYS A 54 -11.18 3.63 -5.44
C LYS A 54 -11.01 4.81 -6.37
N ARG A 55 -10.90 6.03 -5.83
CA ARG A 55 -10.74 7.26 -6.61
C ARG A 55 -9.48 7.24 -7.49
N LEU A 56 -8.36 6.77 -6.96
CA LEU A 56 -7.11 6.67 -7.74
C LEU A 56 -7.20 5.60 -8.84
N CYS A 57 -8.01 4.56 -8.64
CA CYS A 57 -8.22 3.47 -9.60
C CYS A 57 -9.45 3.67 -10.50
N GLU A 58 -10.10 4.84 -10.47
CA GLU A 58 -11.26 5.12 -11.35
C GLU A 58 -10.87 5.13 -12.83
N ASP A 59 -9.65 5.57 -13.14
CA ASP A 59 -9.05 5.41 -14.46
C ASP A 59 -8.35 4.04 -14.54
N ASP A 60 -8.71 3.22 -15.53
CA ASP A 60 -8.27 1.83 -15.71
C ASP A 60 -6.75 1.66 -15.96
N GLN A 61 -5.99 2.76 -15.96
CA GLN A 61 -4.54 2.75 -16.11
C GLN A 61 -3.79 2.24 -14.88
N VAL A 62 -4.40 2.25 -13.69
CA VAL A 62 -3.75 1.76 -12.46
C VAL A 62 -3.76 0.24 -12.40
N GLY A 63 -2.60 -0.37 -12.67
CA GLY A 63 -2.41 -1.83 -12.65
C GLY A 63 -2.25 -2.44 -11.27
N ALA A 64 -1.79 -1.68 -10.27
CA ALA A 64 -1.58 -2.13 -8.90
C ALA A 64 -1.52 -0.95 -7.92
N VAL A 65 -1.71 -1.23 -6.63
CA VAL A 65 -1.61 -0.26 -5.54
C VAL A 65 -0.39 -0.57 -4.68
N LEU A 66 0.42 0.43 -4.37
CA LEU A 66 1.52 0.34 -3.39
C LEU A 66 1.17 1.17 -2.15
N LEU A 67 1.22 0.54 -0.98
CA LEU A 67 1.04 1.21 0.31
C LEU A 67 2.41 1.65 0.83
N GLU A 68 2.70 2.95 0.75
CA GLU A 68 4.00 3.51 1.13
C GLU A 68 4.19 3.57 2.65
N CYS A 69 3.15 4.00 3.38
CA CYS A 69 3.23 4.17 4.83
C CYS A 69 3.13 2.82 5.59
N SER A 70 3.92 2.66 6.65
CA SER A 70 3.96 1.44 7.45
C SER A 70 2.68 1.15 8.25
N ASP A 71 1.80 2.14 8.41
CA ASP A 71 0.53 2.02 9.14
C ASP A 71 -0.65 1.61 8.23
N LEU A 72 -0.44 1.54 6.92
CA LEU A 72 -1.46 1.13 5.94
C LEU A 72 -1.69 -0.39 5.74
N PRO A 73 -0.72 -1.30 5.99
CA PRO A 73 -0.91 -2.74 5.77
C PRO A 73 -2.16 -3.37 6.41
N PRO A 74 -2.64 -2.94 7.60
CA PRO A 74 -3.90 -3.46 8.16
C PRO A 74 -5.10 -3.34 7.21
N TYR A 75 -5.08 -2.36 6.30
CA TYR A 75 -6.17 -2.08 5.36
C TYR A 75 -5.99 -2.71 3.97
N ALA A 76 -4.86 -3.37 3.71
CA ALA A 76 -4.50 -3.90 2.39
C ALA A 76 -5.57 -4.83 1.79
N ALA A 77 -6.14 -5.71 2.61
CA ALA A 77 -7.18 -6.64 2.16
C ALA A 77 -8.50 -5.93 1.79
N ALA A 78 -8.90 -4.92 2.57
CA ALA A 78 -10.09 -4.12 2.28
C ALA A 78 -9.92 -3.31 0.99
N ILE A 79 -8.75 -2.71 0.79
CA ILE A 79 -8.37 -2.02 -0.45
C ILE A 79 -8.46 -2.98 -1.63
N GLN A 80 -7.78 -4.14 -1.54
CA GLN A 80 -7.74 -5.13 -2.62
C GLN A 80 -9.15 -5.59 -3.01
N SER A 81 -10.00 -5.88 -2.03
CA SER A 81 -11.39 -6.26 -2.27
C SER A 81 -12.20 -5.16 -2.95
N ALA A 82 -11.88 -3.90 -2.68
CA ALA A 82 -12.62 -2.74 -3.17
C ALA A 82 -12.22 -2.32 -4.59
N VAL A 83 -10.94 -2.44 -4.94
CA VAL A 83 -10.42 -2.01 -6.26
C VAL A 83 -10.20 -3.17 -7.22
N GLY A 84 -10.12 -4.42 -6.74
CA GLY A 84 -9.90 -5.60 -7.59
C GLY A 84 -8.52 -5.65 -8.24
N ARG A 85 -7.54 -4.92 -7.70
CA ARG A 85 -6.15 -4.85 -8.17
C ARG A 85 -5.18 -5.45 -7.15
N PRO A 86 -3.99 -5.90 -7.57
CA PRO A 86 -2.91 -6.25 -6.64
C PRO A 86 -2.59 -5.08 -5.69
N VAL A 87 -2.41 -5.39 -4.41
CA VAL A 87 -1.98 -4.43 -3.39
C VAL A 87 -0.66 -4.91 -2.81
N PHE A 88 0.34 -4.03 -2.79
CA PHE A 88 1.68 -4.29 -2.29
C PHE A 88 1.98 -3.41 -1.09
N ASP A 89 2.73 -3.96 -0.14
CA ASP A 89 3.25 -3.29 1.03
C ASP A 89 4.54 -3.99 1.49
N PHE A 90 5.20 -3.46 2.52
CA PHE A 90 6.41 -4.07 3.05
C PHE A 90 6.17 -5.48 3.62
N THR A 91 4.97 -5.79 4.11
CA THR A 91 4.63 -7.13 4.63
C THR A 91 4.61 -8.16 3.49
N THR A 92 4.10 -7.78 2.33
CA THR A 92 4.09 -8.57 1.10
C THR A 92 5.52 -8.84 0.63
N LEU A 93 6.37 -7.82 0.63
CA LEU A 93 7.79 -7.96 0.32
C LEU A 93 8.51 -8.92 1.29
N ILE A 94 8.28 -8.79 2.60
CA ILE A 94 8.86 -9.69 3.60
C ILE A 94 8.42 -11.13 3.38
N LYS A 95 7.13 -11.36 3.07
CA LYS A 95 6.62 -12.70 2.75
C LYS A 95 7.30 -13.28 1.50
N TRP A 96 7.51 -12.48 0.46
CA TRP A 96 8.26 -12.89 -0.72
C TRP A 96 9.69 -13.27 -0.39
N LEU A 97 10.40 -12.42 0.36
CA LEU A 97 11.77 -12.70 0.78
C LEU A 97 11.85 -13.98 1.62
N HIS A 98 10.96 -14.13 2.61
CA HIS A 98 10.90 -15.32 3.44
C HIS A 98 10.70 -16.60 2.61
N ASN A 99 9.77 -16.57 1.64
CA ASN A 99 9.55 -17.71 0.74
C ASN A 99 10.79 -18.02 -0.13
N ALA A 100 11.61 -17.03 -0.47
CA ALA A 100 12.83 -17.26 -1.23
C ALA A 100 13.96 -17.89 -0.38
N VAL A 101 14.09 -17.51 0.89
CA VAL A 101 15.25 -17.88 1.72
C VAL A 101 14.98 -18.96 2.77
N ALA A 102 13.72 -19.31 3.03
CA ALA A 102 13.30 -20.28 4.05
C ALA A 102 12.50 -21.46 3.46
N GLN A 103 12.98 -22.01 2.35
CA GLN A 103 12.38 -23.15 1.65
C GLN A 103 12.32 -24.41 2.53
N LYS A 104 11.30 -25.24 2.28
CA LYS A 104 11.11 -26.54 2.96
C LYS A 104 10.91 -27.64 1.91
N PRO A 105 11.32 -28.89 2.18
CA PRO A 105 11.07 -30.01 1.27
C PRO A 105 9.57 -30.14 0.95
N TYR A 106 9.23 -30.31 -0.33
CA TYR A 106 7.87 -30.64 -0.74
C TYR A 106 7.58 -32.11 -0.40
N GLY A 107 6.44 -32.36 0.25
CA GLY A 107 5.91 -33.71 0.49
C GLY A 107 4.78 -34.04 -0.48
N GLY A 108 4.57 -35.33 -0.75
CA GLY A 108 3.52 -35.83 -1.65
C GLY A 108 4.06 -36.77 -2.73
N TRP A 109 3.20 -37.17 -3.66
CA TRP A 109 3.53 -38.00 -4.82
C TRP A 109 3.39 -37.16 -6.09
N VAL A 110 4.25 -37.39 -7.08
CA VAL A 110 4.16 -36.81 -8.43
C VAL A 110 3.35 -37.73 -9.33
#